data_AF-A0A5Q2NLP4-F1
#
_entry.id   AF-A0A5Q2NLP4-F1
#
_cell.length_a   1.000
_cell.length_b   1.000
_cell.length_c   1.000
_cell.angle_alpha   90.00
_cell.angle_beta   90.00
_cell.angle_gamma   90.00
#
_symmetry.space_group_name_H-M   'P 1'
#
loop_
_entity.id
_entity.type
_entity.pdbx_description
1 polymer ?
#
loop_
_entity_poly.entity_id
_entity_poly.type
_entity_poly.pdbx_seq_one_letter_code
_entity_poly.pdbx_strand_id
1 'polypeptide(L)'
;MKPSSTSKAAALLLLTGMVAAACSGGNAEQPSPKPSAAASPSATEGPVGTPVPTASAAPASVVVTDIGDHKFREQIVKLLESGIATPSSGGLFEPSAPVTKGDFLRWMTAYDDKGLEDADLSKPPMYPDLEADSPDYGWIHGLVEAGRLGAEPGKPLQLDGPLQRGELARLWAWYQDRASIKESDRDRLSSEVVIMSREDRKEIPEPYIRAVAHYVSVADGKPYLRTFGDTSRLAAEALVSRSQAAYWIVENAGEESGGDGFSPPAPKVQVEVQGIEEAAPAAAPSDIAGHKREAAVAKLAGQVAGVLDGSGAFRPDEPILRFEFIRWMAAYDDKGVIPFRAPEPTYSDVKQQDEGYELVEGLTQAGIISGFPDGTMRLSEPLTREQLTVLWGWYQRYGLVVKPLAAEVSEVNLRNFEDRDKVGKIFLGGVQAYVSSNWDTPPYLDTFGADKKLEPQKPVTRAEAAYWITQNAEVEAED
;
A
#
# COMPACT_ATOMS: atom_id res chain seq x y z
N MET A 1 41.13 21.13 28.53
CA MET A 1 41.20 20.46 29.85
C MET A 1 39.97 19.55 30.01
N LYS A 2 40.15 18.36 30.58
CA LYS A 2 39.11 17.41 31.05
C LYS A 2 38.71 17.79 32.50
N PRO A 3 37.57 17.33 33.09
CA PRO A 3 37.18 15.92 33.30
C PRO A 3 35.78 15.56 32.77
N SER A 4 35.34 14.32 32.49
CA SER A 4 35.70 12.94 32.88
C SER A 4 35.11 12.39 34.19
N SER A 5 33.90 11.82 34.12
CA SER A 5 33.30 10.80 35.03
C SER A 5 31.99 10.32 34.37
N THR A 6 31.53 9.06 34.39
CA THR A 6 32.12 7.76 34.79
C THR A 6 31.36 6.63 34.11
N SER A 7 32.03 5.50 33.86
CA SER A 7 31.43 4.26 33.36
C SER A 7 30.44 3.62 34.37
N LYS A 8 29.41 2.94 33.86
CA LYS A 8 28.86 1.72 34.47
C LYS A 8 28.58 0.67 33.40
N ALA A 9 29.22 -0.48 33.55
CA ALA A 9 28.95 -1.70 32.81
C ALA A 9 28.42 -2.79 33.77
N ALA A 10 27.56 -3.67 33.26
CA ALA A 10 27.21 -4.97 33.83
C ALA A 10 26.86 -5.88 32.64
N ALA A 11 27.66 -6.91 32.30
CA ALA A 11 27.74 -8.20 33.00
C ALA A 11 26.38 -8.92 32.97
N LEU A 12 26.05 -9.64 31.89
CA LEU A 12 26.47 -11.02 31.58
C LEU A 12 26.01 -12.03 32.64
N LEU A 13 25.04 -12.87 32.25
CA LEU A 13 24.69 -14.10 32.97
C LEU A 13 24.26 -15.17 31.96
N LEU A 14 25.22 -16.01 31.58
CA LEU A 14 24.98 -17.26 30.87
C LEU A 14 24.46 -18.30 31.86
N LEU A 15 23.38 -19.01 31.50
CA LEU A 15 22.88 -20.16 32.25
C LEU A 15 22.99 -21.44 31.41
N THR A 16 24.21 -21.98 31.37
CA THR A 16 24.47 -23.36 30.95
C THR A 16 24.15 -24.31 32.09
N GLY A 17 23.23 -25.25 31.88
CA GLY A 17 22.80 -26.25 32.86
C GLY A 17 22.80 -27.66 32.28
N MET A 18 23.98 -28.27 32.15
CA MET A 18 24.14 -29.66 31.73
C MET A 18 24.46 -30.52 32.95
N VAL A 19 23.64 -31.54 33.24
CA VAL A 19 23.93 -32.57 34.25
C VAL A 19 23.69 -33.94 33.63
N ALA A 20 24.65 -34.84 33.82
CA ALA A 20 24.63 -36.22 33.34
C ALA A 20 25.05 -37.18 34.47
N ALA A 21 24.88 -38.49 34.22
CA ALA A 21 25.21 -39.65 35.07
C ALA A 21 24.23 -39.95 36.24
N ALA A 22 23.91 -41.23 36.57
CA ALA A 22 24.34 -42.50 35.98
C ALA A 22 23.37 -43.71 36.23
N CYS A 23 23.36 -44.62 35.25
CA CYS A 23 23.24 -46.09 35.26
C CYS A 23 22.49 -46.89 36.36
N SER A 24 21.39 -47.56 35.96
CA SER A 24 21.21 -49.04 35.94
C SER A 24 19.89 -49.43 35.21
N GLY A 25 19.62 -50.66 34.72
CA GLY A 25 20.53 -51.79 34.41
C GLY A 25 19.93 -53.20 34.61
N GLY A 26 19.25 -53.82 33.62
CA GLY A 26 18.72 -55.20 33.79
C GLY A 26 17.82 -55.85 32.71
N ASN A 27 18.40 -56.22 31.56
CA ASN A 27 18.26 -57.48 30.77
C ASN A 27 16.91 -58.11 30.27
N ALA A 28 17.05 -58.92 29.20
CA ALA A 28 16.19 -60.02 28.67
C ALA A 28 14.87 -59.68 27.93
N GLU A 29 14.43 -60.37 26.85
CA GLU A 29 15.09 -61.25 25.84
C GLU A 29 14.16 -61.41 24.60
N GLN A 30 14.69 -61.69 23.40
CA GLN A 30 13.88 -62.04 22.20
C GLN A 30 13.67 -63.56 22.07
N PRO A 31 12.67 -64.02 21.31
CA PRO A 31 13.01 -64.80 20.11
C PRO A 31 12.10 -64.61 18.87
N SER A 32 12.60 -65.03 17.71
CA SER A 32 11.85 -65.23 16.44
C SER A 32 11.55 -66.73 16.22
N PRO A 33 10.72 -67.11 15.21
CA PRO A 33 11.30 -67.78 14.04
C PRO A 33 10.59 -67.57 12.66
N LYS A 34 11.22 -68.12 11.62
CA LYS A 34 10.90 -68.19 10.15
C LYS A 34 10.34 -69.64 9.83
N PRO A 35 10.16 -70.19 8.58
CA PRO A 35 10.15 -69.64 7.20
C PRO A 35 9.16 -70.28 6.14
N SER A 36 9.15 -69.69 4.91
CA SER A 36 9.15 -70.36 3.57
C SER A 36 7.94 -71.11 2.95
N ALA A 37 7.52 -70.69 1.74
CA ALA A 37 7.38 -71.54 0.52
C ALA A 37 7.21 -70.66 -0.75
N ALA A 38 7.45 -71.20 -1.96
CA ALA A 38 7.47 -70.46 -3.24
C ALA A 38 6.88 -71.26 -4.43
N ALA A 39 6.40 -70.57 -5.48
CA ALA A 39 6.44 -70.99 -6.91
C ALA A 39 5.72 -70.00 -7.87
N SER A 40 6.11 -70.00 -9.15
CA SER A 40 5.46 -69.39 -10.33
C SER A 40 5.57 -70.41 -11.48
N PRO A 41 4.70 -70.45 -12.55
CA PRO A 41 4.94 -69.59 -13.74
C PRO A 41 3.74 -69.28 -14.71
N SER A 42 3.99 -68.29 -15.60
CA SER A 42 3.63 -68.18 -17.05
C SER A 42 2.24 -67.73 -17.61
N ALA A 43 2.36 -66.79 -18.58
CA ALA A 43 1.52 -66.46 -19.76
C ALA A 43 0.08 -65.93 -19.56
N THR A 44 -0.43 -64.93 -20.29
CA THR A 44 -0.31 -64.66 -21.75
C THR A 44 -0.49 -63.16 -22.08
N GLU A 45 0.13 -62.66 -23.16
CA GLU A 45 -0.02 -61.28 -23.66
C GLU A 45 -1.34 -61.03 -24.44
N GLY A 46 -1.81 -59.78 -24.46
CA GLY A 46 -2.95 -59.27 -25.24
C GLY A 46 -2.68 -57.85 -25.75
N PRO A 47 -3.33 -57.39 -26.84
CA PRO A 47 -2.68 -56.49 -27.81
C PRO A 47 -2.64 -55.01 -27.44
N VAL A 48 -1.63 -54.34 -28.00
CA VAL A 48 -1.38 -52.89 -27.93
C VAL A 48 -2.54 -52.10 -28.53
N GLY A 49 -3.19 -51.28 -27.71
CA GLY A 49 -4.06 -50.20 -28.17
C GLY A 49 -3.25 -48.99 -28.65
N THR A 50 -3.67 -48.38 -29.76
CA THR A 50 -3.11 -47.13 -30.26
C THR A 50 -3.24 -46.00 -29.22
N PRO A 51 -2.25 -45.10 -29.09
CA PRO A 51 -2.41 -43.92 -28.25
C PRO A 51 -3.50 -43.02 -28.83
N VAL A 52 -4.57 -42.84 -28.06
CA VAL A 52 -5.57 -41.78 -28.29
C VAL A 52 -4.84 -40.43 -28.18
N PRO A 53 -5.07 -39.45 -29.08
CA PRO A 53 -4.47 -38.13 -28.92
C PRO A 53 -4.88 -37.55 -27.58
N THR A 54 -3.87 -37.27 -26.74
CA THR A 54 -4.07 -36.61 -25.45
C THR A 54 -4.85 -35.32 -25.68
N ALA A 55 -6.02 -35.19 -25.05
CA ALA A 55 -6.75 -33.95 -25.05
C ALA A 55 -5.81 -32.85 -24.55
N SER A 56 -5.68 -31.76 -25.31
CA SER A 56 -4.93 -30.59 -24.87
C SER A 56 -5.45 -30.21 -23.49
N ALA A 57 -4.58 -30.25 -22.47
CA ALA A 57 -4.98 -29.86 -21.13
C ALA A 57 -5.57 -28.45 -21.22
N ALA A 58 -6.70 -28.23 -20.55
CA ALA A 58 -7.20 -26.87 -20.36
C ALA A 58 -6.09 -26.05 -19.68
N PRO A 59 -5.87 -24.79 -20.07
CA PRO A 59 -4.89 -23.95 -19.39
C PRO A 59 -5.22 -23.92 -17.90
N ALA A 60 -4.19 -23.88 -17.05
CA ALA A 60 -4.39 -23.81 -15.61
C ALA A 60 -5.26 -22.57 -15.30
N SER A 61 -6.26 -22.74 -14.44
CA SER A 61 -7.07 -21.64 -13.92
C SER A 61 -6.72 -21.37 -12.46
N VAL A 62 -6.80 -20.10 -12.07
CA VAL A 62 -6.54 -19.62 -10.71
C VAL A 62 -7.68 -18.70 -10.31
N VAL A 63 -8.28 -18.99 -9.15
CA VAL A 63 -9.33 -18.15 -8.55
C VAL A 63 -8.69 -17.11 -7.63
N VAL A 64 -9.12 -15.85 -7.74
CA VAL A 64 -8.68 -14.74 -6.89
C VAL A 64 -9.88 -14.14 -6.18
N THR A 65 -9.80 -13.97 -4.86
CA THR A 65 -10.99 -13.75 -4.01
C THR A 65 -11.08 -12.36 -3.36
N ASP A 66 -10.02 -11.56 -3.45
CA ASP A 66 -9.83 -10.32 -2.68
C ASP A 66 -9.54 -9.07 -3.54
N ILE A 67 -9.80 -9.13 -4.85
CA ILE A 67 -9.54 -8.01 -5.80
C ILE A 67 -10.77 -7.51 -6.56
N GLY A 68 -11.98 -7.94 -6.22
CA GLY A 68 -13.22 -7.73 -7.01
C GLY A 68 -13.47 -6.28 -7.44
N ASP A 69 -13.54 -5.36 -6.47
CA ASP A 69 -13.73 -3.92 -6.68
C ASP A 69 -12.43 -3.11 -6.47
N HIS A 70 -11.27 -3.79 -6.45
CA HIS A 70 -9.99 -3.10 -6.23
C HIS A 70 -9.62 -2.28 -7.48
N LYS A 71 -9.34 -0.98 -7.32
CA LYS A 71 -9.06 -0.04 -8.43
C LYS A 71 -7.99 -0.48 -9.45
N PHE A 72 -6.96 -1.23 -9.00
CA PHE A 72 -5.92 -1.81 -9.86
C PHE A 72 -6.19 -3.26 -10.30
N ARG A 73 -7.45 -3.72 -10.27
CA ARG A 73 -7.84 -5.10 -10.60
C ARG A 73 -7.33 -5.53 -11.96
N GLU A 74 -7.42 -4.69 -12.98
CA GLU A 74 -6.97 -5.03 -14.34
C GLU A 74 -5.46 -5.32 -14.38
N GLN A 75 -4.66 -4.48 -13.73
CA GLN A 75 -3.20 -4.64 -13.67
C GLN A 75 -2.81 -5.87 -12.84
N ILE A 76 -3.52 -6.14 -11.73
CA ILE A 76 -3.33 -7.37 -10.97
C ILE A 76 -3.66 -8.60 -11.82
N VAL A 77 -4.79 -8.60 -12.54
CA VAL A 77 -5.19 -9.70 -13.44
C VAL A 77 -4.14 -9.93 -14.52
N LYS A 78 -3.69 -8.89 -15.23
CA LYS A 78 -2.63 -8.99 -16.25
C LYS A 78 -1.34 -9.62 -15.69
N LEU A 79 -0.95 -9.25 -14.46
CA LEU A 79 0.24 -9.82 -13.82
C LEU A 79 0.03 -11.29 -13.39
N LEU A 80 -1.17 -11.66 -12.93
CA LEU A 80 -1.50 -13.03 -12.57
C LEU A 80 -1.64 -13.96 -13.81
N GLU A 81 -2.27 -13.48 -14.88
CA GLU A 81 -2.42 -14.22 -16.15
C GLU A 81 -1.07 -14.60 -16.77
N SER A 82 -0.06 -13.73 -16.63
CA SER A 82 1.31 -14.01 -17.07
C SER A 82 2.01 -15.16 -16.32
N GLY A 83 1.43 -15.62 -15.19
CA GLY A 83 1.98 -16.65 -14.31
C GLY A 83 3.17 -16.20 -13.45
N ILE A 84 3.44 -14.90 -13.37
CA ILE A 84 4.60 -14.32 -12.68
C ILE A 84 4.32 -14.11 -11.19
N ALA A 85 3.19 -13.47 -10.89
CA ALA A 85 2.62 -13.44 -9.56
C ALA A 85 1.62 -14.59 -9.42
N THR A 86 1.48 -15.11 -8.20
CA THR A 86 0.52 -16.17 -7.85
C THR A 86 -0.19 -15.81 -6.55
N PRO A 87 -1.49 -16.07 -6.41
CA PRO A 87 -2.18 -15.91 -5.12
C PRO A 87 -1.63 -16.90 -4.08
N SER A 88 -1.81 -16.57 -2.81
CA SER A 88 -1.50 -17.45 -1.69
C SER A 88 -2.54 -18.58 -1.57
N SER A 89 -2.30 -19.53 -0.66
CA SER A 89 -3.21 -20.65 -0.41
C SER A 89 -4.59 -20.13 0.04
N GLY A 90 -5.62 -20.36 -0.78
CA GLY A 90 -6.97 -19.81 -0.58
C GLY A 90 -7.38 -18.75 -1.62
N GLY A 91 -6.50 -18.41 -2.57
CA GLY A 91 -6.83 -17.49 -3.67
C GLY A 91 -6.71 -16.01 -3.30
N LEU A 92 -5.96 -15.67 -2.26
CA LEU A 92 -5.72 -14.28 -1.85
C LEU A 92 -4.52 -13.70 -2.61
N PHE A 93 -4.69 -12.56 -3.29
CA PHE A 93 -3.57 -11.80 -3.85
C PHE A 93 -2.91 -10.89 -2.80
N GLU A 94 -3.68 -10.49 -1.78
CA GLU A 94 -3.32 -9.57 -0.70
C GLU A 94 -2.94 -8.17 -1.22
N PRO A 95 -3.84 -7.46 -1.95
CA PRO A 95 -3.50 -6.24 -2.69
C PRO A 95 -2.90 -5.12 -1.83
N SER A 96 -3.37 -4.98 -0.58
CA SER A 96 -2.92 -3.94 0.36
C SER A 96 -1.74 -4.38 1.25
N ALA A 97 -1.27 -5.63 1.15
CA ALA A 97 -0.06 -6.08 1.84
C ALA A 97 1.20 -5.51 1.18
N PRO A 98 2.31 -5.31 1.92
CA PRO A 98 3.56 -4.82 1.35
C PRO A 98 4.16 -5.83 0.37
N VAL A 99 4.63 -5.34 -0.77
CA VAL A 99 5.46 -6.15 -1.68
C VAL A 99 6.88 -6.25 -1.11
N THR A 100 7.51 -7.42 -1.24
CA THR A 100 8.94 -7.55 -0.91
C THR A 100 9.81 -7.05 -2.05
N LYS A 101 11.08 -6.73 -1.79
CA LYS A 101 12.02 -6.30 -2.85
C LYS A 101 12.30 -7.45 -3.82
N GLY A 102 12.35 -8.69 -3.34
CA GLY A 102 12.48 -9.90 -4.15
C GLY A 102 11.30 -10.10 -5.10
N ASP A 103 10.06 -10.06 -4.59
CA ASP A 103 8.84 -10.14 -5.40
C ASP A 103 8.83 -9.05 -6.47
N PHE A 104 9.11 -7.79 -6.12
CA PHE A 104 9.12 -6.71 -7.11
C PHE A 104 10.19 -6.90 -8.21
N LEU A 105 11.42 -7.27 -7.84
CA LEU A 105 12.50 -7.51 -8.80
C LEU A 105 12.16 -8.67 -9.76
N ARG A 106 11.65 -9.78 -9.21
CA ARG A 106 11.20 -10.93 -10.00
C ARG A 106 10.02 -10.55 -10.90
N TRP A 107 9.02 -9.85 -10.37
CA TRP A 107 7.82 -9.49 -11.14
C TRP A 107 8.13 -8.54 -12.29
N MET A 108 8.91 -7.49 -12.03
CA MET A 108 9.39 -6.53 -13.04
C MET A 108 10.14 -7.24 -14.17
N THR A 109 11.15 -8.04 -13.82
CA THR A 109 12.05 -8.66 -14.80
C THR A 109 11.37 -9.77 -15.60
N ALA A 110 10.45 -10.53 -14.98
CA ALA A 110 9.72 -11.56 -15.69
C ALA A 110 8.61 -11.00 -16.60
N TYR A 111 8.14 -9.77 -16.34
CA TYR A 111 7.05 -9.14 -17.11
C TYR A 111 7.57 -8.41 -18.35
N ASP A 112 8.75 -7.80 -18.25
CA ASP A 112 9.49 -7.22 -19.36
C ASP A 112 10.98 -7.52 -19.12
N ASP A 113 11.50 -8.55 -19.79
CA ASP A 113 12.87 -9.04 -19.61
C ASP A 113 13.93 -8.16 -20.27
N LYS A 114 13.55 -7.08 -20.97
CA LYS A 114 14.44 -6.22 -21.77
C LYS A 114 15.28 -6.95 -22.83
N GLY A 115 14.93 -8.17 -23.20
CA GLY A 115 15.76 -9.03 -24.04
C GLY A 115 17.08 -9.43 -23.37
N LEU A 116 17.11 -9.54 -22.04
CA LEU A 116 18.25 -10.02 -21.28
C LEU A 116 18.59 -11.46 -21.64
N GLU A 117 19.89 -11.78 -21.66
CA GLU A 117 20.36 -13.16 -21.82
C GLU A 117 20.08 -13.99 -20.56
N ASP A 118 19.88 -15.30 -20.71
CA ASP A 118 19.71 -16.23 -19.59
C ASP A 118 20.93 -16.15 -18.64
N ALA A 119 20.67 -15.96 -17.34
CA ALA A 119 21.70 -15.84 -16.33
C ALA A 119 22.58 -17.10 -16.22
N ASP A 120 23.88 -16.93 -16.03
CA ASP A 120 24.82 -18.04 -15.83
C ASP A 120 24.74 -18.58 -14.39
N LEU A 121 23.74 -19.43 -14.15
CA LEU A 121 23.48 -20.05 -12.85
C LEU A 121 24.62 -20.95 -12.33
N SER A 122 25.71 -21.15 -13.10
CA SER A 122 26.92 -21.83 -12.61
C SER A 122 27.80 -20.92 -11.75
N LYS A 123 27.63 -19.59 -11.85
CA LYS A 123 28.26 -18.60 -10.97
C LYS A 123 27.58 -18.60 -9.60
N PRO A 124 28.28 -18.19 -8.53
CA PRO A 124 27.65 -17.97 -7.23
C PRO A 124 26.82 -16.68 -7.20
N PRO A 125 25.78 -16.59 -6.34
CA PRO A 125 25.06 -15.35 -6.12
C PRO A 125 25.97 -14.18 -5.70
N MET A 126 25.69 -12.99 -6.23
CA MET A 126 26.51 -11.80 -5.99
C MET A 126 26.07 -10.99 -4.75
N TYR A 127 24.89 -11.29 -4.22
CA TYR A 127 24.34 -10.74 -2.98
C TYR A 127 24.25 -11.83 -1.91
N PRO A 128 24.63 -11.54 -0.65
CA PRO A 128 24.73 -12.54 0.41
C PRO A 128 23.36 -12.99 0.97
N ASP A 129 22.27 -12.35 0.57
CA ASP A 129 20.89 -12.69 0.90
C ASP A 129 20.10 -13.23 -0.32
N LEU A 130 20.79 -13.54 -1.42
CA LEU A 130 20.21 -14.20 -2.59
C LEU A 130 20.69 -15.66 -2.62
N GLU A 131 19.88 -16.58 -2.14
CA GLU A 131 20.22 -18.01 -2.17
C GLU A 131 20.11 -18.58 -3.59
N ALA A 132 21.00 -19.52 -3.93
CA ALA A 132 21.10 -20.09 -5.28
C ALA A 132 19.92 -21.01 -5.68
N ASP A 133 19.12 -21.46 -4.71
CA ASP A 133 17.87 -22.20 -4.90
C ASP A 133 16.61 -21.32 -4.79
N SER A 134 16.76 -20.01 -4.59
CA SER A 134 15.66 -19.06 -4.58
C SER A 134 14.96 -19.00 -5.96
N PRO A 135 13.61 -18.92 -6.01
CA PRO A 135 12.89 -18.66 -7.26
C PRO A 135 13.24 -17.30 -7.89
N ASP A 136 13.84 -16.39 -7.12
CA ASP A 136 14.31 -15.09 -7.61
C ASP A 136 15.71 -15.17 -8.24
N TYR A 137 16.45 -16.29 -8.08
CA TYR A 137 17.88 -16.35 -8.38
C TYR A 137 18.21 -15.97 -9.82
N GLY A 138 17.62 -16.65 -10.81
CA GLY A 138 17.90 -16.36 -12.22
C GLY A 138 17.53 -14.94 -12.64
N TRP A 139 16.40 -14.42 -12.16
CA TRP A 139 15.93 -13.07 -12.46
C TRP A 139 16.86 -11.99 -11.92
N ILE A 140 17.21 -12.09 -10.63
CA ILE A 140 18.07 -11.09 -9.98
C ILE A 140 19.52 -11.23 -10.47
N HIS A 141 20.02 -12.45 -10.70
CA HIS A 141 21.37 -12.65 -11.23
C HIS A 141 21.51 -12.08 -12.65
N GLY A 142 20.54 -12.31 -13.54
CA GLY A 142 20.54 -11.76 -14.90
C GLY A 142 20.58 -10.23 -14.95
N LEU A 143 19.80 -9.55 -14.08
CA LEU A 143 19.88 -8.09 -13.93
C LEU A 143 21.28 -7.61 -13.52
N VAL A 144 21.98 -8.36 -12.67
CA VAL A 144 23.33 -8.01 -12.20
C VAL A 144 24.36 -8.22 -13.31
N GLU A 145 24.33 -9.36 -13.99
CA GLU A 145 25.26 -9.65 -15.10
C GLU A 145 25.14 -8.61 -16.23
N ALA A 146 23.93 -8.10 -16.47
CA ALA A 146 23.66 -7.06 -17.44
C ALA A 146 23.88 -5.62 -16.94
N GLY A 147 24.31 -5.40 -15.70
CA GLY A 147 24.51 -4.05 -15.13
C GLY A 147 23.22 -3.24 -14.92
N ARG A 148 22.05 -3.91 -14.96
CA ARG A 148 20.71 -3.35 -14.74
C ARG A 148 20.26 -3.41 -13.26
N LEU A 149 21.14 -3.82 -12.34
CA LEU A 149 20.94 -3.70 -10.89
C LEU A 149 22.20 -3.11 -10.23
N GLY A 150 22.10 -1.89 -9.71
CA GLY A 150 23.25 -1.07 -9.27
C GLY A 150 23.57 -1.13 -7.77
N ALA A 151 23.17 -2.19 -7.06
CA ALA A 151 23.49 -2.35 -5.63
C ALA A 151 24.90 -2.93 -5.44
N GLU A 152 25.60 -2.47 -4.40
CA GLU A 152 26.99 -2.86 -4.11
C GLU A 152 27.13 -4.39 -3.93
N PRO A 153 27.89 -5.10 -4.80
CA PRO A 153 28.16 -6.52 -4.65
C PRO A 153 28.68 -6.90 -3.26
N GLY A 154 28.15 -7.98 -2.69
CA GLY A 154 28.52 -8.45 -1.34
C GLY A 154 27.85 -7.71 -0.16
N LYS A 155 26.97 -6.72 -0.39
CA LYS A 155 26.02 -6.21 0.62
C LYS A 155 24.63 -6.79 0.36
N PRO A 156 23.83 -7.10 1.41
CA PRO A 156 22.49 -7.63 1.22
C PRO A 156 21.54 -6.60 0.60
N LEU A 157 20.64 -7.06 -0.27
CA LEU A 157 19.56 -6.24 -0.84
C LEU A 157 18.37 -6.04 0.12
N GLN A 158 18.24 -6.94 1.09
CA GLN A 158 17.07 -7.16 1.94
C GLN A 158 15.88 -7.63 1.10
N LEU A 159 16.04 -8.75 0.39
CA LEU A 159 15.03 -9.26 -0.55
C LEU A 159 13.67 -9.54 0.09
N ASP A 160 13.64 -10.14 1.29
CA ASP A 160 12.42 -10.37 2.08
C ASP A 160 11.86 -9.09 2.73
N GLY A 161 12.62 -7.98 2.69
CA GLY A 161 12.21 -6.70 3.25
C GLY A 161 11.10 -6.05 2.41
N PRO A 162 10.21 -5.26 3.04
CA PRO A 162 9.18 -4.53 2.30
C PRO A 162 9.83 -3.43 1.45
N LEU A 163 9.32 -3.24 0.23
CA LEU A 163 9.82 -2.24 -0.71
C LEU A 163 9.30 -0.84 -0.37
N GLN A 164 10.18 0.16 -0.39
CA GLN A 164 9.81 1.57 -0.23
C GLN A 164 9.64 2.29 -1.58
N ARG A 165 8.84 3.36 -1.65
CA ARG A 165 8.57 4.10 -2.92
C ARG A 165 9.84 4.65 -3.59
N GLY A 166 10.80 5.13 -2.80
CA GLY A 166 12.09 5.62 -3.27
C GLY A 166 13.00 4.49 -3.77
N GLU A 167 12.98 3.34 -3.10
CA GLU A 167 13.66 2.14 -3.56
C GLU A 167 13.08 1.66 -4.89
N LEU A 168 11.75 1.55 -5.00
CA LEU A 168 11.06 1.19 -6.23
C LEU A 168 11.49 2.07 -7.40
N ALA A 169 11.44 3.41 -7.23
CA ALA A 169 11.84 4.34 -8.29
C ALA A 169 13.31 4.14 -8.71
N ARG A 170 14.20 3.84 -7.75
CA ARG A 170 15.63 3.58 -8.01
C ARG A 170 15.87 2.25 -8.71
N LEU A 171 15.18 1.18 -8.27
CA LEU A 171 15.25 -0.14 -8.91
C LEU A 171 14.75 -0.05 -10.35
N TRP A 172 13.62 0.64 -10.57
CA TRP A 172 13.09 0.88 -11.91
C TRP A 172 14.06 1.68 -12.79
N ALA A 173 14.70 2.73 -12.26
CA ALA A 173 15.72 3.49 -13.00
C ALA A 173 16.96 2.66 -13.38
N TRP A 174 17.35 1.69 -12.56
CA TRP A 174 18.44 0.77 -12.86
C TRP A 174 18.07 -0.25 -13.92
N TYR A 175 16.87 -0.82 -13.80
CA TYR A 175 16.26 -1.74 -14.73
C TYR A 175 16.06 -1.12 -16.11
N GLN A 176 15.62 0.15 -16.20
CA GLN A 176 15.49 0.94 -17.44
C GLN A 176 16.83 1.58 -17.90
N ASP A 177 17.99 1.02 -17.49
CA ASP A 177 19.37 1.49 -17.75
C ASP A 177 19.60 3.01 -17.79
N ARG A 178 18.93 3.78 -16.91
CA ARG A 178 19.01 5.26 -16.94
C ARG A 178 20.31 5.75 -16.29
N ALA A 179 21.40 5.73 -17.05
CA ALA A 179 22.74 6.18 -16.60
C ALA A 179 22.73 7.58 -15.93
N SER A 180 21.93 8.53 -16.42
CA SER A 180 21.79 9.87 -15.82
C SER A 180 21.13 9.89 -14.43
N ILE A 181 20.45 8.83 -14.02
CA ILE A 181 19.91 8.65 -12.66
C ILE A 181 20.91 7.87 -11.79
N LYS A 182 21.68 6.95 -12.42
CA LYS A 182 22.80 6.20 -11.80
C LYS A 182 23.92 7.14 -11.35
N GLU A 183 24.32 8.10 -12.18
CA GLU A 183 25.44 9.02 -11.92
C GLU A 183 25.09 10.21 -11.00
N SER A 184 26.12 10.93 -10.55
CA SER A 184 26.02 12.02 -9.55
C SER A 184 25.88 13.44 -10.13
N ASP A 185 25.74 13.58 -11.44
CA ASP A 185 25.76 14.88 -12.12
C ASP A 185 24.47 15.67 -11.88
N ARG A 186 24.56 16.61 -10.93
CA ARG A 186 23.47 17.48 -10.46
C ARG A 186 22.79 18.31 -11.56
N ASP A 187 23.52 18.68 -12.60
CA ASP A 187 23.19 19.87 -13.41
C ASP A 187 22.17 19.62 -14.53
N ARG A 188 21.55 18.43 -14.63
CA ARG A 188 20.69 18.04 -15.77
C ARG A 188 19.26 17.60 -15.45
N LEU A 189 18.79 17.78 -14.21
CA LEU A 189 17.41 17.47 -13.84
C LEU A 189 16.51 18.72 -13.90
N SER A 190 15.76 18.84 -15.02
CA SER A 190 14.67 19.82 -15.19
C SER A 190 13.53 19.68 -14.16
N SER A 191 13.57 18.64 -13.35
CA SER A 191 12.65 18.31 -12.28
C SER A 191 12.87 19.08 -10.97
N GLU A 192 13.92 19.91 -10.84
CA GLU A 192 14.13 20.75 -9.65
C GLU A 192 12.87 21.53 -9.27
N VAL A 193 12.15 22.12 -10.23
CA VAL A 193 10.92 22.89 -9.97
C VAL A 193 9.81 22.03 -9.35
N VAL A 194 9.65 20.78 -9.79
CA VAL A 194 8.59 19.87 -9.32
C VAL A 194 8.97 19.17 -8.01
N ILE A 195 10.26 19.09 -7.69
CA ILE A 195 10.76 18.72 -6.36
C ILE A 195 10.69 19.90 -5.39
N MET A 196 10.95 21.13 -5.83
CA MET A 196 10.98 22.32 -4.96
C MET A 196 9.63 22.62 -4.30
N SER A 197 8.51 22.18 -4.89
CA SER A 197 7.17 22.26 -4.29
C SER A 197 6.89 21.21 -3.22
N ARG A 198 7.73 20.16 -3.09
CA ARG A 198 7.52 19.05 -2.16
C ARG A 198 8.07 19.37 -0.78
N GLU A 199 7.33 19.01 0.27
CA GLU A 199 7.68 19.33 1.65
C GLU A 199 8.94 18.56 2.10
N ASP A 200 8.94 17.24 1.86
CA ASP A 200 9.97 16.27 2.26
C ASP A 200 11.21 16.25 1.38
N ARG A 201 11.31 17.12 0.36
CA ARG A 201 12.45 17.17 -0.61
C ARG A 201 13.86 17.30 0.01
N LYS A 202 13.97 17.66 1.28
CA LYS A 202 15.24 17.74 2.02
C LYS A 202 15.51 16.52 2.89
N GLU A 203 14.50 15.71 3.12
CA GLU A 203 14.49 14.50 3.95
C GLU A 203 14.82 13.27 3.09
N ILE A 204 14.36 13.23 1.83
CA ILE A 204 14.59 12.13 0.90
C ILE A 204 16.10 11.96 0.62
N PRO A 205 16.69 10.79 0.96
CA PRO A 205 18.10 10.54 0.70
C PRO A 205 18.44 10.44 -0.80
N GLU A 206 19.67 10.79 -1.15
CA GLU A 206 20.25 10.39 -2.43
C GLU A 206 20.57 8.89 -2.42
N PRO A 207 20.32 8.14 -3.52
CA PRO A 207 19.88 8.59 -4.84
C PRO A 207 18.36 8.54 -5.07
N TYR A 208 17.55 8.24 -4.05
CA TYR A 208 16.09 8.10 -4.20
C TYR A 208 15.45 9.39 -4.71
N ILE A 209 15.92 10.55 -4.22
CA ILE A 209 15.38 11.84 -4.66
C ILE A 209 15.52 12.05 -6.17
N ARG A 210 16.67 11.69 -6.80
CA ARG A 210 16.84 11.78 -8.26
C ARG A 210 15.91 10.85 -9.04
N ALA A 211 15.75 9.61 -8.55
CA ALA A 211 14.87 8.64 -9.19
C ALA A 211 13.40 9.09 -9.16
N VAL A 212 12.92 9.52 -7.98
CA VAL A 212 11.56 10.07 -7.85
C VAL A 212 11.41 11.37 -8.67
N ALA A 213 12.43 12.24 -8.70
CA ALA A 213 12.45 13.45 -9.53
C ALA A 213 12.10 13.15 -10.99
N HIS A 214 12.75 12.13 -11.54
CA HIS A 214 12.57 11.72 -12.93
C HIS A 214 11.11 11.32 -13.17
N TYR A 215 10.60 10.32 -12.45
CA TYR A 215 9.26 9.74 -12.64
C TYR A 215 8.09 10.65 -12.23
N VAL A 216 8.36 11.76 -11.55
CA VAL A 216 7.38 12.85 -11.30
C VAL A 216 7.40 13.90 -12.42
N SER A 217 8.50 14.02 -13.17
CA SER A 217 8.72 15.09 -14.16
C SER A 217 8.51 14.71 -15.62
N VAL A 218 8.45 13.42 -15.96
CA VAL A 218 8.15 12.97 -17.34
C VAL A 218 6.78 13.51 -17.74
N ALA A 219 6.75 14.38 -18.75
CA ALA A 219 5.55 15.09 -19.18
C ALA A 219 4.43 14.13 -19.62
N ASP A 220 4.83 13.06 -20.30
CA ASP A 220 3.96 11.97 -20.70
C ASP A 220 3.94 10.91 -19.59
N GLY A 221 2.87 10.89 -18.78
CA GLY A 221 2.51 9.76 -17.92
C GLY A 221 2.81 9.86 -16.41
N LYS A 222 3.78 10.67 -15.95
CA LYS A 222 4.12 10.90 -14.51
C LYS A 222 3.89 9.66 -13.59
N PRO A 223 4.51 8.50 -13.84
CA PRO A 223 4.12 7.22 -13.24
C PRO A 223 4.09 7.20 -11.70
N TYR A 224 4.97 7.97 -11.06
CA TYR A 224 4.98 8.11 -9.60
C TYR A 224 3.69 8.71 -9.04
N LEU A 225 3.13 9.71 -9.73
CA LEU A 225 1.90 10.36 -9.29
C LEU A 225 0.65 9.53 -9.63
N ARG A 226 0.69 8.73 -10.72
CA ARG A 226 -0.39 7.77 -11.04
C ARG A 226 -0.47 6.64 -10.00
N THR A 227 0.67 6.09 -9.58
CA THR A 227 0.71 4.95 -8.65
C THR A 227 0.44 5.35 -7.20
N PHE A 228 1.01 6.47 -6.74
CA PHE A 228 1.02 6.86 -5.33
C PHE A 228 0.22 8.12 -4.99
N GLY A 229 -0.25 8.84 -6.01
CA GLY A 229 -0.91 10.14 -5.88
C GLY A 229 0.06 11.33 -5.91
N ASP A 230 -0.47 12.48 -6.35
CA ASP A 230 0.14 13.79 -6.21
C ASP A 230 -0.09 14.35 -4.79
N THR A 231 0.79 13.98 -3.85
CA THR A 231 0.81 14.40 -2.44
C THR A 231 1.84 15.52 -2.19
N SER A 232 1.68 16.36 -1.16
CA SER A 232 2.67 17.42 -0.86
C SER A 232 4.05 16.87 -0.48
N ARG A 233 4.09 15.66 0.09
CA ARG A 233 5.28 14.85 0.32
C ARG A 233 5.40 13.79 -0.77
N LEU A 234 6.61 13.48 -1.23
CA LEU A 234 6.84 12.35 -2.13
C LEU A 234 6.80 11.01 -1.38
N ALA A 235 7.04 11.03 -0.06
CA ALA A 235 6.92 9.87 0.82
C ALA A 235 7.83 8.71 0.39
N ALA A 236 9.11 9.01 0.11
CA ALA A 236 10.06 8.03 -0.43
C ALA A 236 10.28 6.80 0.46
N GLU A 237 10.08 6.92 1.78
CA GLU A 237 10.21 5.82 2.74
C GLU A 237 8.91 5.02 2.96
N ALA A 238 7.77 5.49 2.41
CA ALA A 238 6.50 4.78 2.53
C ALA A 238 6.57 3.44 1.79
N LEU A 239 5.89 2.44 2.35
CA LEU A 239 5.84 1.10 1.78
C LEU A 239 5.01 1.07 0.49
N VAL A 240 5.35 0.15 -0.40
CA VAL A 240 4.64 -0.13 -1.66
C VAL A 240 3.78 -1.37 -1.50
N SER A 241 2.50 -1.28 -1.84
CA SER A 241 1.60 -2.44 -1.78
C SER A 241 1.77 -3.37 -2.98
N ARG A 242 1.36 -4.64 -2.84
CA ARG A 242 1.36 -5.61 -3.95
C ARG A 242 0.54 -5.12 -5.14
N SER A 243 -0.57 -4.41 -4.90
CA SER A 243 -1.36 -3.79 -5.96
C SER A 243 -0.70 -2.58 -6.62
N GLN A 244 -0.03 -1.71 -5.85
CA GLN A 244 0.76 -0.59 -6.39
C GLN A 244 1.95 -1.08 -7.23
N ALA A 245 2.61 -2.16 -6.79
CA ALA A 245 3.68 -2.81 -7.54
C ALA A 245 3.18 -3.39 -8.86
N ALA A 246 2.06 -4.12 -8.85
CA ALA A 246 1.44 -4.64 -10.05
C ALA A 246 1.05 -3.53 -11.03
N TYR A 247 0.40 -2.46 -10.54
CA TYR A 247 0.08 -1.28 -11.34
C TYR A 247 1.34 -0.65 -11.97
N TRP A 248 2.38 -0.39 -11.16
CA TRP A 248 3.61 0.22 -11.67
C TRP A 248 4.26 -0.62 -12.77
N ILE A 249 4.37 -1.94 -12.58
CA ILE A 249 5.01 -2.83 -13.56
C ILE A 249 4.22 -2.84 -14.87
N VAL A 250 2.90 -3.07 -14.79
CA VAL A 250 2.04 -3.24 -15.97
C VAL A 250 1.91 -1.95 -16.78
N GLU A 251 1.75 -0.79 -16.13
CA GLU A 251 1.46 0.49 -16.80
C GLU A 251 2.69 1.19 -17.39
N ASN A 252 3.91 0.74 -17.05
CA ASN A 252 5.16 1.38 -17.44
C ASN A 252 6.17 0.43 -18.11
N ALA A 253 5.84 -0.86 -18.24
CA ALA A 253 6.60 -1.80 -19.07
C ALA A 253 6.73 -1.28 -20.52
N GLY A 254 7.83 -1.60 -21.19
CA GLY A 254 8.07 -1.15 -22.56
C GLY A 254 8.44 0.33 -22.76
N GLU A 255 8.48 1.18 -21.73
CA GLU A 255 8.82 2.63 -21.82
C GLU A 255 10.13 2.96 -22.57
N GLU A 256 11.13 2.06 -22.59
CA GLU A 256 12.37 2.25 -23.37
C GLU A 256 12.19 2.00 -24.89
N SER A 257 11.19 1.24 -25.29
CA SER A 257 11.09 0.64 -26.64
C SER A 257 10.54 1.58 -27.72
N GLY A 258 10.07 2.79 -27.35
CA GLY A 258 9.59 3.77 -28.32
C GLY A 258 8.34 3.34 -29.08
N GLY A 259 7.29 2.92 -28.36
CA GLY A 259 5.93 2.72 -28.90
C GLY A 259 5.68 1.40 -29.63
N ASP A 260 6.62 0.93 -30.45
CA ASP A 260 6.32 -0.07 -31.48
C ASP A 260 6.89 -1.48 -31.21
N GLY A 261 7.65 -1.67 -30.11
CA GLY A 261 8.46 -2.88 -29.89
C GLY A 261 8.06 -3.79 -28.72
N PHE A 262 7.41 -3.26 -27.67
CA PHE A 262 7.04 -4.07 -26.50
C PHE A 262 5.68 -4.77 -26.70
N SER A 263 5.66 -6.07 -26.46
CA SER A 263 4.42 -6.84 -26.28
C SER A 263 4.41 -7.38 -24.85
N PRO A 264 3.33 -7.19 -24.07
CA PRO A 264 3.22 -7.80 -22.75
C PRO A 264 3.25 -9.34 -22.87
N PRO A 265 3.61 -10.05 -21.78
CA PRO A 265 3.64 -11.51 -21.76
C PRO A 265 2.29 -12.11 -22.14
N ALA A 266 2.30 -13.12 -23.01
CA ALA A 266 1.08 -13.86 -23.33
C ALA A 266 0.52 -14.55 -22.07
N PRO A 267 -0.82 -14.57 -21.89
CA PRO A 267 -1.45 -15.21 -20.74
C PRO A 267 -1.16 -16.72 -20.72
N LYS A 268 -0.59 -17.19 -19.61
CA LYS A 268 -0.24 -18.60 -19.34
C LYS A 268 -1.30 -19.30 -18.48
N VAL A 269 -2.07 -18.52 -17.71
CA VAL A 269 -3.05 -18.96 -16.71
C VAL A 269 -4.34 -18.16 -16.92
N GLN A 270 -5.50 -18.80 -16.78
CA GLN A 270 -6.79 -18.11 -16.75
C GLN A 270 -7.08 -17.61 -15.33
N VAL A 271 -7.37 -16.33 -15.16
CA VAL A 271 -7.68 -15.73 -13.86
C VAL A 271 -9.18 -15.56 -13.70
N GLU A 272 -9.78 -16.33 -12.79
CA GLU A 272 -11.17 -16.15 -12.38
C GLU A 272 -11.19 -15.25 -11.14
N VAL A 273 -11.56 -13.98 -11.32
CA VAL A 273 -11.82 -13.11 -10.17
C VAL A 273 -13.19 -13.50 -9.61
N GLN A 274 -13.21 -14.07 -8.41
CA GLN A 274 -14.44 -14.22 -7.65
C GLN A 274 -14.94 -12.80 -7.38
N GLY A 275 -16.03 -12.43 -8.05
CA GLY A 275 -16.69 -11.16 -7.78
C GLY A 275 -17.07 -11.07 -6.32
N ILE A 276 -17.02 -9.88 -5.74
CA ILE A 276 -17.70 -9.66 -4.47
C ILE A 276 -19.17 -9.91 -4.78
N GLU A 277 -19.75 -10.94 -4.16
CA GLU A 277 -21.20 -11.13 -4.19
C GLU A 277 -21.80 -9.84 -3.63
N GLU A 278 -22.52 -9.09 -4.46
CA GLU A 278 -23.04 -7.76 -4.11
C GLU A 278 -23.83 -7.91 -2.81
N ALA A 279 -23.22 -7.48 -1.71
CA ALA A 279 -23.72 -7.80 -0.38
C ALA A 279 -25.11 -7.17 -0.27
N ALA A 280 -26.14 -8.04 -0.22
CA ALA A 280 -27.53 -7.62 -0.30
C ALA A 280 -27.74 -6.42 0.62
N PRO A 281 -28.22 -5.27 0.07
CA PRO A 281 -27.93 -3.95 0.60
C PRO A 281 -28.20 -3.92 2.10
N ALA A 282 -27.14 -3.73 2.88
CA ALA A 282 -27.16 -3.89 4.33
C ALA A 282 -28.33 -3.08 4.89
N ALA A 283 -29.28 -3.78 5.52
CA ALA A 283 -30.49 -3.15 6.01
C ALA A 283 -30.10 -1.98 6.92
N ALA A 284 -30.66 -0.79 6.63
CA ALA A 284 -30.30 0.41 7.35
C ALA A 284 -30.49 0.21 8.87
N PRO A 285 -29.52 0.64 9.71
CA PRO A 285 -29.62 0.53 11.16
C PRO A 285 -30.96 1.05 11.67
N SER A 286 -31.58 0.35 12.62
CA SER A 286 -32.95 0.68 13.04
C SER A 286 -33.09 2.08 13.64
N ASP A 287 -31.99 2.66 14.12
CA ASP A 287 -31.88 4.02 14.66
C ASP A 287 -31.57 5.10 13.60
N ILE A 288 -31.38 4.76 12.33
CA ILE A 288 -31.34 5.72 11.20
C ILE A 288 -32.66 5.78 10.41
N ALA A 289 -33.63 4.92 10.69
CA ALA A 289 -34.87 4.81 9.92
C ALA A 289 -35.67 6.13 9.85
N GLY A 290 -35.92 6.61 8.64
CA GLY A 290 -36.60 7.88 8.36
C GLY A 290 -35.72 9.13 8.52
N HIS A 291 -34.44 8.98 8.85
CA HIS A 291 -33.50 10.10 8.91
C HIS A 291 -33.03 10.49 7.50
N LYS A 292 -32.86 11.79 7.23
CA LYS A 292 -32.50 12.32 5.89
C LYS A 292 -31.18 11.79 5.28
N ARG A 293 -30.37 11.06 6.05
CA ARG A 293 -29.10 10.45 5.63
C ARG A 293 -29.09 8.92 5.68
N GLU A 294 -30.26 8.29 5.83
CA GLU A 294 -30.43 6.83 5.88
C GLU A 294 -29.68 6.10 4.75
N ALA A 295 -29.82 6.56 3.49
CA ALA A 295 -29.13 5.98 2.35
C ALA A 295 -27.59 6.07 2.43
N ALA A 296 -27.05 7.19 2.92
CA ALA A 296 -25.61 7.37 3.10
C ALA A 296 -25.05 6.49 4.23
N VAL A 297 -25.80 6.37 5.33
CA VAL A 297 -25.43 5.47 6.44
C VAL A 297 -25.48 4.01 6.02
N ALA A 298 -26.50 3.60 5.28
CA ALA A 298 -26.60 2.24 4.74
C ALA A 298 -25.46 1.92 3.76
N LYS A 299 -25.13 2.85 2.85
CA LYS A 299 -23.99 2.70 1.92
C LYS A 299 -22.67 2.54 2.68
N LEU A 300 -22.37 3.42 3.64
CA LEU A 300 -21.14 3.34 4.43
C LEU A 300 -21.08 2.05 5.25
N ALA A 301 -22.17 1.68 5.94
CA ALA A 301 -22.21 0.48 6.79
C ALA A 301 -22.15 -0.83 5.99
N GLY A 302 -22.57 -0.83 4.72
CA GLY A 302 -22.42 -1.97 3.81
C GLY A 302 -21.00 -2.18 3.28
N GLN A 303 -20.18 -1.12 3.21
CA GLN A 303 -18.81 -1.17 2.67
C GLN A 303 -17.73 -1.14 3.76
N VAL A 304 -17.99 -0.53 4.93
CA VAL A 304 -16.99 -0.34 6.00
C VAL A 304 -17.38 -1.10 7.26
N ALA A 305 -16.52 -2.04 7.65
CA ALA A 305 -16.66 -2.79 8.90
C ALA A 305 -16.58 -1.87 10.15
N GLY A 306 -17.34 -2.21 11.18
CA GLY A 306 -17.32 -1.49 12.46
C GLY A 306 -17.86 -0.06 12.41
N VAL A 307 -18.65 0.32 11.39
CA VAL A 307 -19.44 1.57 11.39
C VAL A 307 -20.53 1.52 12.45
N LEU A 308 -21.10 0.33 12.68
CA LEU A 308 -22.08 0.06 13.73
C LEU A 308 -21.39 -0.37 15.02
N ASP A 309 -22.02 -0.08 16.16
CA ASP A 309 -21.53 -0.59 17.45
C ASP A 309 -21.81 -2.10 17.62
N GLY A 310 -21.33 -2.69 18.71
CA GLY A 310 -21.53 -4.11 19.02
C GLY A 310 -22.98 -4.55 19.23
N SER A 311 -23.95 -3.62 19.23
CA SER A 311 -25.38 -3.91 19.24
C SER A 311 -26.06 -3.73 17.86
N GLY A 312 -25.32 -3.29 16.84
CA GLY A 312 -25.83 -2.97 15.51
C GLY A 312 -26.43 -1.56 15.38
N ALA A 313 -26.25 -0.69 16.37
CA ALA A 313 -26.74 0.69 16.34
C ALA A 313 -25.74 1.63 15.65
N PHE A 314 -26.24 2.66 14.94
CA PHE A 314 -25.41 3.64 14.26
C PHE A 314 -25.18 4.94 15.05
N ARG A 315 -26.08 5.32 15.96
CA ARG A 315 -25.98 6.54 16.80
C ARG A 315 -25.81 7.83 15.98
N PRO A 316 -26.78 8.21 15.13
CA PRO A 316 -26.63 9.28 14.14
C PRO A 316 -26.28 10.67 14.68
N ASP A 317 -26.79 10.99 15.87
CA ASP A 317 -26.67 12.32 16.50
C ASP A 317 -25.48 12.43 17.46
N GLU A 318 -24.81 11.32 17.77
CA GLU A 318 -23.58 11.36 18.57
C GLU A 318 -22.43 11.99 17.77
N PRO A 319 -21.56 12.81 18.39
CA PRO A 319 -20.36 13.33 17.73
C PRO A 319 -19.42 12.21 17.28
N ILE A 320 -18.87 12.30 16.06
CA ILE A 320 -17.85 11.37 15.61
C ILE A 320 -16.48 11.72 16.20
N LEU A 321 -15.70 10.72 16.61
CA LEU A 321 -14.32 10.91 17.02
C LEU A 321 -13.41 11.08 15.79
N ARG A 322 -12.33 11.86 15.93
CA ARG A 322 -11.38 12.10 14.84
C ARG A 322 -10.76 10.81 14.31
N PHE A 323 -10.38 9.85 15.16
CA PHE A 323 -9.90 8.54 14.69
C PHE A 323 -10.98 7.74 13.95
N GLU A 324 -12.22 7.77 14.44
CA GLU A 324 -13.30 7.04 13.79
C GLU A 324 -13.57 7.57 12.37
N PHE A 325 -13.56 8.89 12.19
CA PHE A 325 -13.63 9.50 10.85
C PHE A 325 -12.45 9.07 9.96
N ILE A 326 -11.22 9.05 10.49
CA ILE A 326 -10.04 8.58 9.75
C ILE A 326 -10.21 7.13 9.30
N ARG A 327 -10.69 6.26 10.19
CA ARG A 327 -10.94 4.83 9.90
C ARG A 327 -12.03 4.64 8.85
N TRP A 328 -13.15 5.36 8.95
CA TRP A 328 -14.23 5.28 7.96
C TRP A 328 -13.81 5.80 6.59
N MET A 329 -13.11 6.94 6.55
CA MET A 329 -12.54 7.52 5.34
C MET A 329 -11.56 6.56 4.66
N ALA A 330 -10.58 6.04 5.41
CA ALA A 330 -9.54 5.16 4.89
C ALA A 330 -10.07 3.82 4.36
N ALA A 331 -11.11 3.27 5.00
CA ALA A 331 -11.71 1.99 4.61
C ALA A 331 -12.73 2.12 3.46
N TYR A 332 -13.35 3.29 3.27
CA TYR A 332 -14.34 3.51 2.22
C TYR A 332 -13.70 3.82 0.85
N ASP A 333 -12.54 4.48 0.84
CA ASP A 333 -11.87 4.99 -0.35
C ASP A 333 -10.38 4.61 -0.33
N ASP A 334 -10.08 3.30 -0.39
CA ASP A 334 -8.71 2.80 -0.14
C ASP A 334 -7.69 3.42 -1.14
N LYS A 335 -6.88 4.36 -0.63
CA LYS A 335 -5.78 4.95 -1.38
C LYS A 335 -4.60 3.99 -1.59
N GLY A 336 -4.67 2.75 -1.07
CA GLY A 336 -3.63 1.72 -1.13
C GLY A 336 -2.59 1.91 -0.03
N VAL A 337 -3.05 2.22 1.18
CA VAL A 337 -2.19 2.63 2.30
C VAL A 337 -1.96 1.45 3.22
N ILE A 338 -0.71 1.09 3.39
CA ILE A 338 -0.31 -0.01 4.28
C ILE A 338 -0.25 0.53 5.71
N PRO A 339 -0.96 -0.07 6.68
CA PRO A 339 -0.76 0.21 8.09
C PRO A 339 0.71 -0.03 8.46
N PHE A 340 1.35 0.96 9.07
CA PHE A 340 2.78 0.95 9.35
C PHE A 340 3.04 1.14 10.84
N ARG A 341 3.64 0.15 11.50
CA ARG A 341 4.09 0.29 12.89
C ARG A 341 5.45 1.01 12.92
N ALA A 342 5.41 2.34 12.87
CA ALA A 342 6.60 3.18 13.03
C ALA A 342 7.36 2.82 14.33
N PRO A 343 8.69 2.64 14.31
CA PRO A 343 9.47 2.34 15.53
C PRO A 343 9.43 3.45 16.57
N GLU A 344 9.35 4.70 16.12
CA GLU A 344 9.16 5.90 16.94
C GLU A 344 7.86 6.59 16.48
N PRO A 345 6.94 6.98 17.37
CA PRO A 345 5.72 7.69 16.98
C PRO A 345 6.02 9.05 16.33
N THR A 346 5.29 9.37 15.25
CA THR A 346 5.35 10.69 14.61
C THR A 346 4.65 11.76 15.47
N TYR A 347 3.62 11.38 16.22
CA TYR A 347 2.81 12.30 17.03
C TYR A 347 2.90 12.01 18.52
N SER A 348 2.95 13.08 19.32
CA SER A 348 3.18 13.01 20.77
C SER A 348 2.02 12.41 21.57
N ASP A 349 0.82 12.35 20.99
CA ASP A 349 -0.40 11.84 21.60
C ASP A 349 -0.89 10.50 20.99
N VAL A 350 -0.14 9.91 20.05
CA VAL A 350 -0.46 8.64 19.40
C VAL A 350 0.59 7.60 19.79
N LYS A 351 0.21 6.58 20.55
CA LYS A 351 1.11 5.57 21.11
C LYS A 351 1.02 4.27 20.34
N GLN A 352 2.10 3.49 20.34
CA GLN A 352 2.19 2.17 19.68
C GLN A 352 1.12 1.14 20.11
N GLN A 353 0.42 1.38 21.22
CA GLN A 353 -0.63 0.51 21.75
C GLN A 353 -2.05 1.00 21.40
N ASP A 354 -2.20 2.17 20.79
CA ASP A 354 -3.49 2.73 20.42
C ASP A 354 -4.04 2.04 19.16
N GLU A 355 -5.35 1.75 19.14
CA GLU A 355 -6.04 1.04 18.06
C GLU A 355 -5.83 1.65 16.66
N GLY A 356 -5.55 2.97 16.62
CA GLY A 356 -5.29 3.71 15.39
C GLY A 356 -3.84 3.90 14.97
N TYR A 357 -2.86 3.42 15.76
CA TYR A 357 -1.45 3.75 15.57
C TYR A 357 -0.96 3.48 14.14
N GLU A 358 -1.10 2.24 13.67
CA GLU A 358 -0.52 1.81 12.40
C GLU A 358 -1.19 2.47 11.19
N LEU A 359 -2.50 2.73 11.26
CA LEU A 359 -3.23 3.44 10.21
C LEU A 359 -2.81 4.92 10.14
N VAL A 360 -2.67 5.58 11.29
CA VAL A 360 -2.28 7.00 11.37
C VAL A 360 -0.83 7.21 10.94
N GLU A 361 0.08 6.36 11.41
CA GLU A 361 1.48 6.38 10.98
C GLU A 361 1.59 6.03 9.48
N GLY A 362 0.86 5.03 8.98
CA GLY A 362 0.84 4.67 7.55
C GLY A 362 0.33 5.80 6.65
N LEU A 363 -0.80 6.42 6.99
CA LEU A 363 -1.34 7.58 6.25
C LEU A 363 -0.42 8.81 6.30
N THR A 364 0.29 9.00 7.42
CA THR A 364 1.25 10.09 7.60
C THR A 364 2.54 9.85 6.82
N GLN A 365 3.08 8.64 6.87
CA GLN A 365 4.27 8.23 6.12
C GLN A 365 4.00 8.31 4.62
N ALA A 366 2.81 7.90 4.16
CA ALA A 366 2.36 8.01 2.77
C ALA A 366 2.10 9.46 2.30
N GLY A 367 2.12 10.45 3.19
CA GLY A 367 1.90 11.86 2.87
C GLY A 367 0.44 12.26 2.63
N ILE A 368 -0.52 11.47 3.13
CA ILE A 368 -1.96 11.61 2.84
C ILE A 368 -2.70 12.39 3.95
N ILE A 369 -2.25 12.28 5.20
CA ILE A 369 -2.76 13.11 6.31
C ILE A 369 -1.60 13.79 7.04
N SER A 370 -1.92 14.83 7.80
CA SER A 370 -1.00 15.50 8.72
C SER A 370 -1.66 15.74 10.08
N GLY A 371 -0.85 16.09 11.07
CA GLY A 371 -1.31 16.47 12.40
C GLY A 371 -1.53 17.96 12.57
N PHE A 372 -1.76 18.35 13.82
CA PHE A 372 -1.77 19.75 14.23
C PHE A 372 -0.33 20.29 14.33
N PRO A 373 -0.12 21.62 14.20
CA PRO A 373 1.21 22.24 14.30
C PRO A 373 1.91 22.07 15.67
N ASP A 374 1.23 21.55 16.68
CA ASP A 374 1.76 21.20 18.01
C ASP A 374 2.30 19.76 18.09
N GLY A 375 2.26 18.99 16.99
CA GLY A 375 2.71 17.59 16.95
C GLY A 375 1.71 16.61 17.56
N THR A 376 0.41 16.92 17.51
CA THR A 376 -0.68 16.04 17.95
C THR A 376 -1.60 15.61 16.80
N MET A 377 -2.35 14.52 16.99
CA MET A 377 -3.42 14.07 16.09
C MET A 377 -4.82 14.18 16.70
N ARG A 378 -4.94 14.20 18.02
CA ARG A 378 -6.17 14.35 18.81
C ARG A 378 -7.23 13.31 18.47
N LEU A 379 -6.79 12.07 18.35
CA LEU A 379 -7.57 10.92 17.86
C LEU A 379 -8.86 10.67 18.65
N SER A 380 -8.85 10.91 19.96
CA SER A 380 -10.00 10.72 20.86
C SER A 380 -10.86 11.97 21.04
N GLU A 381 -10.56 13.09 20.37
CA GLU A 381 -11.42 14.29 20.41
C GLU A 381 -12.55 14.18 19.37
N PRO A 382 -13.74 14.74 19.64
CA PRO A 382 -14.78 14.93 18.62
C PRO A 382 -14.27 15.78 17.46
N LEU A 383 -14.48 15.34 16.23
CA LEU A 383 -14.08 16.08 15.04
C LEU A 383 -14.97 17.31 14.85
N THR A 384 -14.39 18.51 14.75
CA THR A 384 -15.17 19.72 14.44
C THR A 384 -15.37 19.93 12.94
N ARG A 385 -16.38 20.70 12.54
CA ARG A 385 -16.69 20.99 11.13
C ARG A 385 -15.50 21.58 10.37
N GLU A 386 -14.75 22.50 10.99
CA GLU A 386 -13.55 23.09 10.38
C GLU A 386 -12.40 22.07 10.26
N GLN A 387 -12.18 21.22 11.27
CA GLN A 387 -11.15 20.17 11.24
C GLN A 387 -11.44 19.10 10.18
N LEU A 388 -12.72 18.77 9.96
CA LEU A 388 -13.15 17.84 8.93
C LEU A 388 -12.71 18.33 7.54
N THR A 389 -12.91 19.62 7.23
CA THR A 389 -12.54 20.18 5.91
C THR A 389 -11.06 20.02 5.59
N VAL A 390 -10.20 20.19 6.59
CA VAL A 390 -8.75 20.06 6.41
C VAL A 390 -8.34 18.60 6.31
N LEU A 391 -8.88 17.74 7.17
CA LEU A 391 -8.59 16.29 7.14
C LEU A 391 -9.03 15.66 5.81
N TRP A 392 -10.23 15.99 5.34
CA TRP A 392 -10.75 15.53 4.05
C TRP A 392 -10.00 16.12 2.86
N GLY A 393 -9.65 17.41 2.92
CA GLY A 393 -8.91 18.07 1.85
C GLY A 393 -7.47 17.60 1.69
N TRP A 394 -6.82 17.15 2.78
CA TRP A 394 -5.56 16.40 2.69
C TRP A 394 -5.78 15.05 2.02
N TYR A 395 -6.79 14.30 2.46
CA TYR A 395 -7.06 12.95 2.00
C TYR A 395 -7.43 12.84 0.51
N GLN A 396 -8.37 13.67 0.05
CA GLN A 396 -8.72 13.81 -1.38
C GLN A 396 -7.74 14.69 -2.15
N ARG A 397 -6.63 15.12 -1.51
CA ARG A 397 -5.56 15.93 -2.15
C ARG A 397 -6.10 17.18 -2.85
N TYR A 398 -7.16 17.78 -2.30
CA TYR A 398 -7.83 18.95 -2.87
C TYR A 398 -6.90 20.17 -2.78
N GLY A 399 -6.36 20.61 -3.92
CA GLY A 399 -5.09 21.35 -4.00
C GLY A 399 -4.95 22.64 -3.16
N LEU A 400 -6.05 23.29 -2.77
CA LEU A 400 -6.02 24.47 -1.88
C LEU A 400 -5.73 24.12 -0.40
N VAL A 401 -5.90 22.86 0.01
CA VAL A 401 -5.74 22.38 1.39
C VAL A 401 -4.38 21.69 1.60
N VAL A 402 -3.73 21.29 0.51
CA VAL A 402 -2.48 20.49 0.47
C VAL A 402 -1.22 21.31 0.82
N LYS A 403 -1.33 22.63 1.02
CA LYS A 403 -0.26 23.45 1.61
C LYS A 403 -0.56 23.76 3.08
N PRO A 404 0.39 23.56 4.02
CA PRO A 404 0.16 23.84 5.42
C PRO A 404 -0.04 25.34 5.62
N LEU A 405 -1.13 25.72 6.29
CA LEU A 405 -1.39 27.08 6.81
C LEU A 405 -0.91 28.19 5.85
N ALA A 406 -1.40 28.22 4.61
CA ALA A 406 -1.02 29.30 3.70
C ALA A 406 -1.41 30.65 4.34
N ALA A 407 -0.41 31.43 4.77
CA ALA A 407 -0.59 32.61 5.63
C ALA A 407 -1.36 33.76 4.97
N GLU A 408 -1.70 33.61 3.68
CA GLU A 408 -2.36 34.59 2.82
C GLU A 408 -3.63 34.00 2.15
N VAL A 409 -4.35 33.09 2.83
CA VAL A 409 -5.71 32.71 2.41
C VAL A 409 -6.64 33.92 2.60
N SER A 410 -7.01 34.53 1.48
CA SER A 410 -7.92 35.68 1.44
C SER A 410 -9.38 35.25 1.67
N GLU A 411 -9.98 35.67 2.79
CA GLU A 411 -11.35 35.39 3.27
C GLU A 411 -12.52 35.75 2.32
N VAL A 412 -12.26 36.07 1.05
CA VAL A 412 -13.25 36.52 0.05
C VAL A 412 -14.50 35.63 0.01
N ASN A 413 -14.34 34.31 0.03
CA ASN A 413 -15.48 33.38 -0.03
C ASN A 413 -16.24 33.26 1.30
N LEU A 414 -15.61 33.65 2.42
CA LEU A 414 -16.24 33.59 3.75
C LEU A 414 -17.06 34.85 4.08
N ARG A 415 -16.98 35.91 3.26
CA ARG A 415 -17.59 37.23 3.53
C ARG A 415 -19.10 37.21 3.77
N ASN A 416 -19.81 36.20 3.30
CA ASN A 416 -21.27 36.07 3.44
C ASN A 416 -21.71 35.38 4.73
N PHE A 417 -20.79 34.79 5.51
CA PHE A 417 -21.07 34.13 6.78
C PHE A 417 -20.87 35.08 7.96
N GLU A 418 -21.76 34.98 8.95
CA GLU A 418 -21.83 35.83 10.13
C GLU A 418 -20.73 35.53 11.16
N ASP A 419 -20.26 34.28 11.20
CA ASP A 419 -19.31 33.75 12.18
C ASP A 419 -17.97 33.32 11.55
N ARG A 420 -17.65 33.88 10.38
CA ARG A 420 -16.39 33.63 9.65
C ARG A 420 -15.12 33.91 10.46
N ASP A 421 -15.21 34.83 11.42
CA ASP A 421 -14.14 35.22 12.34
C ASP A 421 -13.82 34.14 13.39
N LYS A 422 -14.71 33.15 13.55
CA LYS A 422 -14.49 31.98 14.42
C LYS A 422 -13.75 30.83 13.74
N VAL A 423 -13.59 30.87 12.42
CA VAL A 423 -12.82 29.86 11.70
C VAL A 423 -11.35 29.99 12.12
N GLY A 424 -10.79 28.93 12.69
CA GLY A 424 -9.39 28.91 13.08
C GLY A 424 -8.50 29.16 11.86
N LYS A 425 -7.47 30.00 12.00
CA LYS A 425 -6.57 30.39 10.90
C LYS A 425 -6.02 29.20 10.10
N ILE A 426 -5.82 28.06 10.78
CA ILE A 426 -5.29 26.84 10.19
C ILE A 426 -6.28 26.09 9.30
N PHE A 427 -7.59 26.36 9.46
CA PHE A 427 -8.67 25.74 8.72
C PHE A 427 -9.25 26.64 7.63
N LEU A 428 -8.86 27.92 7.55
CA LEU A 428 -9.37 28.88 6.57
C LEU A 428 -9.34 28.34 5.14
N GLY A 429 -8.23 27.72 4.72
CA GLY A 429 -8.11 27.12 3.38
C GLY A 429 -9.07 25.96 3.13
N GLY A 430 -9.27 25.09 4.13
CA GLY A 430 -10.23 23.98 4.07
C GLY A 430 -11.67 24.47 4.02
N VAL A 431 -12.08 25.32 4.96
CA VAL A 431 -13.44 25.88 4.99
C VAL A 431 -13.74 26.68 3.72
N GLN A 432 -12.80 27.52 3.27
CA GLN A 432 -12.94 28.29 2.02
C GLN A 432 -13.06 27.41 0.77
N ALA A 433 -12.38 26.26 0.73
CA ALA A 433 -12.56 25.28 -0.33
C ALA A 433 -14.01 24.76 -0.31
N TYR A 434 -14.44 24.12 0.78
CA TYR A 434 -15.73 23.39 0.77
C TYR A 434 -17.00 24.25 0.87
N VAL A 435 -16.89 25.58 1.05
CA VAL A 435 -18.02 26.54 0.95
C VAL A 435 -18.01 27.36 -0.36
N SER A 436 -17.04 27.16 -1.25
CA SER A 436 -16.87 28.03 -2.43
C SER A 436 -18.02 27.89 -3.43
N SER A 437 -18.36 28.99 -4.12
CA SER A 437 -19.49 29.09 -5.05
C SER A 437 -19.30 28.40 -6.40
N ASN A 438 -18.22 27.65 -6.59
CA ASN A 438 -17.92 26.95 -7.84
C ASN A 438 -18.54 25.54 -7.93
N TRP A 439 -19.15 25.06 -6.85
CA TRP A 439 -19.98 23.84 -6.85
C TRP A 439 -21.46 24.25 -6.89
N ASP A 440 -22.27 23.51 -7.65
CA ASP A 440 -23.74 23.68 -7.68
C ASP A 440 -24.36 23.52 -6.28
N THR A 441 -23.83 22.57 -5.49
CA THR A 441 -24.08 22.47 -4.04
C THR A 441 -22.74 22.27 -3.32
N PRO A 442 -22.22 23.28 -2.58
CA PRO A 442 -20.92 23.16 -1.91
C PRO A 442 -20.97 22.13 -0.76
N PRO A 443 -20.01 21.19 -0.66
CA PRO A 443 -20.06 20.07 0.29
C PRO A 443 -20.29 20.45 1.77
N TYR A 444 -19.73 21.59 2.19
CA TYR A 444 -19.94 22.12 3.54
C TYR A 444 -21.39 22.53 3.77
N LEU A 445 -22.01 23.22 2.80
CA LEU A 445 -23.37 23.73 2.91
C LEU A 445 -24.40 22.62 2.72
N ASP A 446 -24.11 21.64 1.87
CA ASP A 446 -24.91 20.44 1.68
C ASP A 446 -24.97 19.59 2.96
N THR A 447 -23.80 19.33 3.55
CA THR A 447 -23.70 18.53 4.78
C THR A 447 -24.28 19.27 5.97
N PHE A 448 -23.84 20.51 6.23
CA PHE A 448 -24.07 21.19 7.50
C PHE A 448 -25.26 22.17 7.50
N GLY A 449 -25.74 22.57 6.32
CA GLY A 449 -26.79 23.57 6.12
C GLY A 449 -26.30 24.79 5.36
N ALA A 450 -27.14 25.33 4.47
CA ALA A 450 -26.86 26.52 3.66
C ALA A 450 -27.33 27.83 4.33
N ASP A 451 -27.29 27.91 5.65
CA ASP A 451 -27.57 29.17 6.35
C ASP A 451 -26.32 30.08 6.37
N LYS A 452 -26.42 31.25 7.01
CA LYS A 452 -25.30 32.20 7.08
C LYS A 452 -24.30 31.89 8.20
N LYS A 453 -24.29 30.68 8.76
CA LYS A 453 -23.44 30.29 9.89
C LYS A 453 -22.68 29.02 9.58
N LEU A 454 -21.35 29.11 9.69
CA LEU A 454 -20.48 27.97 9.48
C LEU A 454 -20.52 27.01 10.68
N GLU A 455 -20.72 27.55 11.89
CA GLU A 455 -20.57 26.85 13.16
C GLU A 455 -19.24 26.03 13.23
N PRO A 456 -18.07 26.63 12.91
CA PRO A 456 -16.86 25.87 12.54
C PRO A 456 -16.35 24.93 13.65
N GLN A 457 -16.55 25.32 14.90
CA GLN A 457 -16.11 24.59 16.10
C GLN A 457 -17.15 23.57 16.60
N LYS A 458 -18.30 23.45 15.94
CA LYS A 458 -19.34 22.48 16.30
C LYS A 458 -18.84 21.06 15.98
N PRO A 459 -19.06 20.07 16.87
CA PRO A 459 -18.76 18.68 16.56
C PRO A 459 -19.61 18.17 15.40
N VAL A 460 -19.00 17.40 14.52
CA VAL A 460 -19.63 16.70 13.41
C VAL A 460 -20.36 15.47 13.96
N THR A 461 -21.64 15.28 13.64
CA THR A 461 -22.34 14.05 14.04
C THR A 461 -21.91 12.85 13.19
N ARG A 462 -22.05 11.63 13.70
CA ARG A 462 -21.77 10.40 12.95
C ARG A 462 -22.56 10.34 11.63
N ALA A 463 -23.81 10.79 11.62
CA ALA A 463 -24.57 10.91 10.38
C ALA A 463 -24.03 12.00 9.44
N GLU A 464 -23.59 13.16 9.94
CA GLU A 464 -22.92 14.19 9.12
C GLU A 464 -21.65 13.63 8.45
N ALA A 465 -20.84 12.88 9.20
CA ALA A 465 -19.62 12.23 8.69
C ALA A 465 -19.90 11.17 7.62
N ALA A 466 -20.86 10.27 7.85
CA ALA A 466 -21.17 9.22 6.87
C ALA A 466 -21.69 9.79 5.53
N TYR A 467 -22.44 10.88 5.60
CA TYR A 467 -22.86 11.62 4.40
C TYR A 467 -21.68 12.32 3.73
N TRP A 468 -20.82 13.00 4.49
CA TRP A 468 -19.63 13.62 3.92
C TRP A 468 -18.79 12.60 3.13
N ILE A 469 -18.45 11.48 3.75
CA ILE A 469 -17.62 10.42 3.14
C ILE A 469 -18.30 9.88 1.87
N THR A 470 -19.57 9.50 1.94
CA THR A 470 -20.24 8.81 0.82
C THR A 470 -20.60 9.71 -0.35
N GLN A 471 -20.72 11.03 -0.14
CA GLN A 471 -21.02 12.01 -1.20
C GLN A 471 -19.77 12.68 -1.79
N ASN A 472 -18.65 12.72 -1.06
CA ASN A 472 -17.46 13.50 -1.46
C ASN A 472 -16.20 12.66 -1.70
N ALA A 473 -16.27 11.34 -1.53
CA ALA A 473 -15.24 10.44 -2.03
C ALA A 473 -15.36 10.41 -3.55
N GLU A 474 -14.27 10.73 -4.24
CA GLU A 474 -14.26 10.77 -5.69
C GLU A 474 -14.51 9.37 -6.23
N VAL A 475 -15.60 9.24 -7.00
CA VAL A 475 -15.79 8.11 -7.91
C VAL A 475 -14.89 8.39 -9.11
N GLU A 476 -13.58 8.14 -8.98
CA GLU A 476 -12.69 7.99 -10.14
C GLU A 476 -13.04 6.65 -10.82
N ALA A 477 -14.13 6.68 -11.59
CA ALA A 477 -14.57 5.63 -12.48
C ALA A 477 -15.28 6.23 -13.71
N GLU A 478 -14.57 7.12 -14.42
CA GLU A 478 -14.87 7.54 -15.80
C GLU A 478 -13.56 8.03 -16.46
N ASP A 479 -12.96 7.17 -17.29
CA ASP A 479 -11.87 7.48 -18.25
C ASP A 479 -12.38 8.28 -19.47
#